data_AF-A0A7Y5VPK3-F1
#
_entry.id   AF-A0A7Y5VPK3-F1
#
_cell.length_a   1.000
_cell.length_b   1.000
_cell.length_c   1.000
_cell.angle_alpha   90.00
_cell.angle_beta   90.00
_cell.angle_gamma   90.00
#
_symmetry.space_group_name_H-M   'P 1'
#
loop_
_entity.id
_entity.type
_entity.pdbx_description
1 polymer ?
#
loop_
_entity_poly.entity_id
_entity_poly.type
_entity_poly.pdbx_seq_one_letter_code
_entity_poly.pdbx_strand_id
1 'polypeptide(L)'
;MQVRALLASGVFVIASTLFAACAIIDTDDPRPVAECVVCRFNGDLGCVRVRIDETTPFADYKGQRYYFCCEDCRDAFIAGPEKYLRPAGEGR
;
A
#
# COMPACT_ATOMS: atom_id res chain seq x y z
N MET A 1 -44.06 37.88 0.61
CA MET A 1 -43.86 39.23 0.00
C MET A 1 -42.70 39.87 0.73
N GLN A 2 -41.46 39.85 0.26
CA GLN A 2 -40.99 40.43 -1.00
C GLN A 2 -39.82 39.67 -1.61
N VAL A 3 -39.80 39.72 -2.93
CA VAL A 3 -38.82 39.17 -3.87
C VAL A 3 -37.79 40.26 -4.17
N ARG A 4 -36.49 39.96 -4.02
CA ARG A 4 -35.37 40.66 -4.68
C ARG A 4 -34.31 39.58 -4.96
N ALA A 5 -34.39 38.84 -6.07
CA ALA A 5 -33.90 39.22 -7.40
C ALA A 5 -32.47 39.81 -7.35
N LEU A 6 -31.46 38.93 -7.35
CA LEU A 6 -30.17 39.22 -7.95
C LEU A 6 -29.74 37.99 -8.76
N LEU A 7 -29.77 38.18 -10.08
CA LEU A 7 -29.36 37.26 -11.12
C LEU A 7 -27.84 37.28 -11.22
N ALA A 8 -27.20 36.11 -11.23
CA ALA A 8 -25.89 35.91 -11.85
C ALA A 8 -25.72 34.43 -12.22
N SER A 9 -26.00 34.15 -13.48
CA SER A 9 -25.33 33.19 -14.36
C SER A 9 -24.56 32.03 -13.73
N GLY A 10 -25.01 30.80 -13.99
CA GLY A 10 -24.14 29.63 -13.93
C GLY A 10 -24.81 28.41 -13.31
N VAL A 11 -25.24 27.50 -14.17
CA VAL A 11 -25.45 26.07 -13.91
C VAL A 11 -24.57 25.55 -12.78
N PHE A 12 -25.16 24.90 -11.77
CA PHE A 12 -24.67 23.66 -11.13
C PHE A 12 -25.68 23.29 -10.02
N VAL A 13 -26.81 22.67 -10.40
CA VAL A 13 -27.01 21.21 -10.37
C VAL A 13 -27.09 20.70 -8.91
N ILE A 14 -28.34 20.42 -8.50
CA ILE A 14 -28.81 19.48 -7.46
C ILE A 14 -28.13 19.60 -6.07
N ALA A 15 -28.74 20.24 -5.07
CA ALA A 15 -29.77 19.62 -4.24
C ALA A 15 -29.53 18.13 -3.96
N SER A 16 -28.92 17.84 -2.80
CA SER A 16 -29.30 16.69 -1.97
C SER A 16 -29.03 15.29 -2.55
N THR A 17 -27.84 15.04 -3.11
CA THR A 17 -27.37 13.66 -3.25
C THR A 17 -26.82 13.19 -1.91
N LEU A 18 -27.62 12.40 -1.20
CA LEU A 18 -27.15 11.44 -0.22
C LEU A 18 -26.06 10.58 -0.89
N PHE A 19 -24.80 11.00 -0.76
CA PHE A 19 -23.65 10.15 -1.06
C PHE A 19 -23.53 9.12 0.07
N ALA A 20 -24.48 8.20 0.13
CA ALA A 20 -24.26 6.88 0.69
C ALA A 20 -23.36 6.11 -0.28
N ALA A 21 -22.14 6.59 -0.46
CA ALA A 21 -21.07 5.77 -1.00
C ALA A 21 -20.66 4.84 0.14
N CYS A 22 -21.31 3.67 0.24
CA CYS A 22 -20.63 2.50 0.80
C CYS A 22 -19.35 2.34 -0.02
N ALA A 23 -18.27 2.96 0.43
CA ALA A 23 -16.94 2.57 0.01
C ALA A 23 -16.81 1.12 0.49
N ILE A 24 -17.00 0.19 -0.44
CA ILE A 24 -16.55 -1.20 -0.32
C ILE A 24 -15.03 -1.12 -0.34
N ILE A 25 -14.46 -0.68 0.79
CA ILE A 25 -13.07 -0.94 1.09
C ILE A 25 -13.06 -2.45 1.32
N ASP A 26 -12.27 -3.16 0.53
CA ASP A 26 -12.03 -4.58 0.68
C ASP A 26 -11.42 -4.82 2.07
N THR A 27 -12.29 -4.96 3.09
CA THR A 27 -11.92 -5.25 4.48
C THR A 27 -11.72 -6.75 4.68
N ASP A 28 -11.30 -7.48 3.64
CA ASP A 28 -11.30 -8.95 3.68
C ASP A 28 -10.21 -9.49 4.62
N ASP A 29 -9.17 -8.70 4.91
CA ASP A 29 -8.11 -9.11 5.82
C ASP A 29 -7.42 -7.90 6.49
N PRO A 30 -7.55 -7.73 7.83
CA PRO A 30 -7.02 -6.58 8.56
C PRO A 30 -5.52 -6.69 8.88
N ARG A 31 -4.82 -7.74 8.44
CA ARG A 31 -3.42 -7.96 8.82
C ARG A 31 -2.51 -6.92 8.16
N PRO A 32 -1.44 -6.50 8.87
CA PRO A 32 -0.48 -5.59 8.27
C PRO A 32 0.23 -6.27 7.10
N VAL A 33 0.54 -5.47 6.08
CA VAL A 33 1.24 -5.92 4.87
C VAL A 33 2.62 -5.30 4.83
N ALA A 34 3.64 -6.08 4.52
CA ALA A 34 4.99 -5.63 4.26
C ALA A 34 5.43 -5.98 2.84
N GLU A 35 6.43 -5.26 2.34
CA GLU A 35 7.06 -5.54 1.06
C GLU A 35 8.29 -6.43 1.26
N CYS A 36 8.35 -7.56 0.55
CA CYS A 36 9.55 -8.40 0.50
C CYS A 36 10.61 -7.72 -0.38
N VAL A 37 11.61 -7.08 0.23
CA VAL A 37 12.68 -6.35 -0.48
C VAL A 37 13.52 -7.22 -1.41
N VAL A 38 13.59 -8.54 -1.14
CA VAL A 38 14.28 -9.51 -1.99
C VAL A 38 13.48 -9.77 -3.27
N CYS A 39 12.19 -10.09 -3.14
CA CYS A 39 11.31 -10.28 -4.30
C CYS A 39 11.19 -9.00 -5.13
N ARG A 40 11.08 -7.82 -4.47
CA ARG A 40 11.11 -6.54 -5.18
C ARG A 40 12.37 -6.40 -6.02
N PHE A 41 13.54 -6.66 -5.43
CA PHE A 41 14.82 -6.54 -6.13
C PHE A 41 14.94 -7.53 -7.30
N ASN A 42 14.43 -8.75 -7.16
CA ASN A 42 14.47 -9.78 -8.19
C ASN A 42 13.39 -9.60 -9.28
N GLY A 43 12.34 -8.80 -9.02
CA GLY A 43 11.20 -8.63 -9.93
C GLY A 43 10.13 -9.72 -9.80
N ASP A 44 10.10 -10.44 -8.68
CA ASP A 44 9.14 -11.52 -8.41
C ASP A 44 7.80 -10.96 -7.91
N LEU A 45 6.93 -10.56 -8.85
CA LEU A 45 5.66 -9.88 -8.55
C LEU A 45 4.65 -10.73 -7.75
N GLY A 46 4.81 -12.06 -7.73
CA GLY A 46 3.91 -12.96 -7.01
C GLY A 46 4.01 -12.88 -5.49
N CYS A 47 5.20 -12.56 -4.96
CA CYS A 47 5.49 -12.63 -3.52
C CYS A 47 5.99 -11.32 -2.92
N VAL A 48 5.92 -10.22 -3.68
CA VAL A 48 6.41 -8.91 -3.25
C VAL A 48 5.60 -8.33 -2.08
N ARG A 49 4.30 -8.67 -1.97
CA ARG A 49 3.44 -8.25 -0.85
C ARG A 49 3.22 -9.42 0.10
N VAL A 50 3.66 -9.26 1.34
CA VAL A 50 3.58 -10.26 2.41
C VAL A 50 2.55 -9.81 3.43
N ARG A 51 1.51 -10.63 3.65
CA ARG A 51 0.63 -10.45 4.83
C ARG A 51 1.37 -10.96 6.05
N ILE A 52 1.49 -10.13 7.06
CA ILE A 52 2.26 -10.44 8.25
C ILE A 52 1.36 -11.16 9.26
N ASP A 53 1.85 -12.28 9.75
CA ASP A 53 1.35 -13.06 10.87
C ASP A 53 2.51 -13.48 11.78
N GLU A 54 2.21 -14.28 12.80
CA GLU A 54 3.19 -14.76 13.80
C GLU A 54 4.27 -15.69 13.22
N THR A 55 4.03 -16.27 12.03
CA THR A 55 4.94 -17.20 11.36
C THR A 55 5.75 -16.55 10.25
N THR A 56 5.49 -15.27 9.96
CA THR A 56 6.14 -14.55 8.86
C THR A 56 7.63 -14.37 9.13
N PRO A 57 8.52 -14.87 8.26
CA PRO A 57 9.97 -14.71 8.43
C PRO A 57 10.37 -13.23 8.44
N PHE A 58 11.25 -12.85 9.37
CA PHE A 58 11.71 -11.47 9.49
C PHE A 58 13.20 -11.38 9.87
N ALA A 59 13.77 -10.20 9.64
CA ALA A 59 15.12 -9.84 10.08
C ALA A 59 15.16 -8.36 10.46
N ASP A 60 15.85 -8.04 11.55
CA ASP A 60 16.11 -6.67 11.98
C ASP A 60 17.46 -6.20 11.39
N TYR A 61 17.45 -5.07 10.69
CA TYR A 61 18.67 -4.48 10.10
C TYR A 61 18.65 -2.96 10.24
N LYS A 62 19.74 -2.38 10.74
CA LYS A 62 19.89 -0.93 10.99
C LYS A 62 18.70 -0.29 11.77
N GLY A 63 18.13 -1.04 12.71
CA GLY A 63 17.00 -0.58 13.54
C GLY A 63 15.63 -0.65 12.86
N GLN A 64 15.54 -1.25 11.66
CA GLN A 64 14.28 -1.49 10.95
C GLN A 64 14.04 -3.00 10.81
N ARG A 65 12.78 -3.41 11.02
CA ARG A 65 12.34 -4.79 10.79
C ARG A 65 11.89 -4.98 9.34
N TYR A 66 12.42 -5.99 8.69
CA TYR A 66 12.04 -6.42 7.35
C TYR A 66 11.35 -7.78 7.42
N TYR A 67 10.27 -7.94 6.65
CA TYR A 67 9.49 -9.18 6.57
C TYR A 67 9.65 -9.79 5.18
N PHE A 68 9.59 -11.12 5.11
CA PHE A 68 9.89 -11.88 3.90
C PHE A 68 8.79 -12.90 3.63
N CYS A 69 8.63 -13.27 2.36
CA CYS A 69 7.64 -14.26 1.95
C CYS A 69 8.04 -15.71 2.33
N CYS A 70 9.33 -15.96 2.57
CA CYS A 70 9.88 -17.26 2.95
C CYS A 70 11.25 -17.12 3.62
N GLU A 71 11.73 -18.21 4.24
CA GLU A 71 13.06 -18.28 4.85
C GLU A 71 14.19 -18.03 3.83
N ASP A 72 14.08 -18.51 2.59
CA ASP A 72 15.11 -18.27 1.57
C ASP A 72 15.31 -16.76 1.29
N CYS A 73 14.23 -15.98 1.28
CA CYS A 73 14.30 -14.53 1.13
C CYS A 73 14.91 -13.85 2.35
N ARG A 74 14.60 -14.34 3.56
CA ARG A 74 15.22 -13.86 4.80
C ARG A 74 16.72 -14.14 4.79
N ASP A 75 17.13 -15.36 4.43
CA ASP A 75 18.53 -15.78 4.40
C ASP A 75 19.32 -15.01 3.32
N ALA A 76 18.74 -14.85 2.14
CA ALA A 76 19.32 -14.02 1.08
C ALA A 76 19.52 -12.56 1.54
N PHE A 77 18.54 -11.99 2.25
CA PHE A 77 18.64 -10.65 2.81
C PHE A 77 19.75 -10.57 3.86
N ILE A 78 19.83 -11.51 4.81
CA ILE A 78 20.86 -11.52 5.86
C ILE A 78 22.27 -11.64 5.26
N ALA A 79 22.43 -12.41 4.18
CA ALA A 79 23.72 -12.57 3.49
C ALA A 79 24.25 -11.29 2.84
N GLY A 80 23.38 -10.33 2.52
CA GLY A 80 23.79 -9.10 1.83
C GLY A 80 22.70 -8.03 1.79
N PRO A 81 22.30 -7.45 2.94
CA PRO A 81 21.11 -6.60 3.04
C PRO A 81 21.21 -5.34 2.19
N GLU A 82 22.42 -4.75 2.09
CA GLU A 82 22.66 -3.53 1.31
C GLU A 82 22.34 -3.68 -0.18
N LYS A 83 22.44 -4.91 -0.72
CA LYS A 83 22.08 -5.21 -2.12
C LYS A 83 20.60 -4.96 -2.41
N TYR A 84 19.74 -5.37 -1.46
CA TYR A 84 18.27 -5.40 -1.59
C TYR A 84 17.59 -4.10 -1.14
N LEU A 85 18.28 -3.31 -0.32
CA LEU A 85 17.81 -2.00 0.14
C LEU A 85 18.07 -0.87 -0.85
N ARG A 86 18.75 -1.14 -1.96
CA ARG A 86 18.87 -0.16 -3.04
C ARG A 86 17.47 0.16 -3.56
N PRO A 87 17.17 1.45 -3.82
CA PRO A 87 15.93 1.81 -4.50
C PRO A 87 15.87 1.01 -5.80
N ALA A 88 14.72 0.37 -6.06
CA ALA A 88 14.43 -0.11 -7.40
C ALA A 88 14.51 1.13 -8.29
N GLY A 89 15.56 1.21 -9.12
CA GLY A 89 15.77 2.36 -9.98
C GLY A 89 14.49 2.59 -10.79
N GLU A 90 13.99 3.82 -10.71
CA GLU A 90 12.97 4.37 -11.62
C GLU A 90 13.14 3.77 -13.02
N GLY A 91 12.17 2.96 -13.45
CA GLY A 91 12.13 2.37 -14.78
C GLY A 91 12.07 0.85 -14.83
N ARG A 92 10.87 0.29 -14.63
CA ARG A 92 10.39 -0.83 -15.44
C ARG A 92 8.88 -0.83 -15.53
#